data_AF-A0A6M0L4X6-F1
#
_entry.id   AF-A0A6M0L4X6-F1
#
_cell.length_a   1.000
_cell.length_b   1.000
_cell.length_c   1.000
_cell.angle_alpha   90.00
_cell.angle_beta   90.00
_cell.angle_gamma   90.00
#
_symmetry.space_group_name_H-M   'P 1'
#
loop_
_entity.id
_entity.type
_entity.pdbx_description
1 polymer ?
#
loop_
_entity_poly.entity_id
_entity_poly.type
_entity_poly.pdbx_seq_one_letter_code
_entity_poly.pdbx_strand_id
1 'polypeptide(L)'
;MRKYTKWVFIFSLFLFIVPFQVSYARELTIKDYQIDAQIQENGDVDITESILYDAYGKYNGVFYNLDKREDGSNKTQIEDISVSLLENNELIPLTQNKSENPQTYLLDNNGDYLKFKIFLPMEDTQKRLVFKYRLKHYIINYLDAAEFNRKLIGKRFEIPQENIHIHITLPQSLTKETLRAWAHGGSGNGEVKIDDDYKGVTITTSHNSSGQFVEAHVLFPPSVTASNLHLINENKWDKIIAEEAYLAQEPMRREAERLKNKQMAETVSPYIAGFLGLTLIGVYPFVIRPYKKWKESIPYVPNHLYDIPKDITPAIMTDKIYHDYIASEDVGATLLDLVRKKCVRIIDGRNGYGFTLVKEPDTLYEHEEVLIDFIFNDIGRGKSVVYLEDIQDYADEHPEFYNDSMDLFEDAVQEYPFEYTDTKTRFSSAYTVISNAIVVCVLAATLFISLKYLLFGFVGFVLLASAGVVLLNRTFSVKRTKQQEYELAQWNAFKQMLLDISSLNRAEIESIVIWDHILVYATSLGVATEVIAHLNRVFPEGIPSTIGNPSTTPLFYDHIFMNDFTSSINEANTTAASINSHGEGGSFSSGSSGGFGGGSSMGGF
;
A
#
# COMPACT_ATOMS: atom_id res chain seq x y z
N MET A 1 20.55 -15.65 17.21
CA MET A 1 20.12 -16.40 15.99
C MET A 1 18.89 -17.30 16.16
N ARG A 2 18.88 -18.33 17.02
CA ARG A 2 17.80 -19.38 17.08
C ARG A 2 16.37 -18.90 17.38
N LYS A 3 16.18 -17.64 17.83
CA LYS A 3 14.87 -16.98 18.00
C LYS A 3 14.29 -16.51 16.65
N TYR A 4 15.08 -15.83 15.81
CA TYR A 4 14.58 -15.21 14.58
C TYR A 4 14.12 -16.20 13.50
N THR A 5 14.74 -17.38 13.40
CA THR A 5 14.23 -18.44 12.51
C THR A 5 12.90 -19.02 12.97
N LYS A 6 12.58 -19.01 14.29
CA LYS A 6 11.22 -19.29 14.76
C LYS A 6 10.27 -18.16 14.36
N TRP A 7 10.65 -16.90 14.55
CA TRP A 7 9.80 -15.76 14.14
C TRP A 7 9.51 -15.74 12.64
N VAL A 8 10.50 -15.94 11.76
CA VAL A 8 10.25 -16.02 10.30
C VAL A 8 9.32 -17.19 9.95
N PHE A 9 9.47 -18.35 10.61
CA PHE A 9 8.57 -19.49 10.37
C PHE A 9 7.15 -19.25 10.93
N ILE A 10 7.02 -18.58 12.09
CA ILE A 10 5.74 -18.18 12.68
C ILE A 10 5.06 -17.08 11.85
N PHE A 11 5.81 -16.12 11.31
CA PHE A 11 5.29 -15.06 10.45
C PHE A 11 4.86 -15.60 9.08
N SER A 12 5.62 -16.55 8.52
CA SER A 12 5.23 -17.34 7.34
C SER A 12 3.98 -18.19 7.60
N LEU A 13 3.82 -18.72 8.82
CA LEU A 13 2.61 -19.44 9.23
C LEU A 13 1.42 -18.47 9.42
N PHE A 14 1.65 -17.28 9.98
CA PHE A 14 0.63 -16.23 10.13
C PHE A 14 0.16 -15.68 8.78
N LEU A 15 1.03 -15.60 7.77
CA LEU A 15 0.68 -15.32 6.38
C LEU A 15 -0.22 -16.38 5.74
N PHE A 16 -0.27 -17.61 6.29
CA PHE A 16 -1.24 -18.65 5.94
C PHE A 16 -2.43 -18.74 6.92
N ILE A 17 -2.34 -18.14 8.10
CA ILE A 17 -3.45 -17.91 9.03
C ILE A 17 -3.91 -16.46 8.86
N VAL A 18 -4.31 -16.12 7.63
CA VAL A 18 -5.31 -15.07 7.47
C VAL A 18 -6.54 -15.57 8.24
N PRO A 19 -7.02 -14.86 9.27
CA PRO A 19 -8.27 -15.26 9.88
C PRO A 19 -9.34 -15.12 8.80
N PHE A 20 -9.97 -16.24 8.43
CA PHE A 20 -11.29 -16.20 7.83
C PHE A 20 -12.22 -15.61 8.88
N GLN A 21 -12.26 -14.28 8.90
CA GLN A 21 -13.37 -13.50 9.41
C GLN A 21 -14.58 -13.97 8.62
N VAL A 22 -15.29 -14.97 9.16
CA VAL A 22 -16.65 -15.29 8.75
C VAL A 22 -17.51 -14.15 9.28
N SER A 23 -17.39 -13.02 8.59
CA SER A 23 -18.41 -12.01 8.55
C SER A 23 -19.69 -12.74 8.19
N TYR A 24 -20.72 -12.60 9.04
CA TYR A 24 -22.08 -12.79 8.59
C TYR A 24 -22.39 -11.64 7.63
N ALA A 25 -21.87 -11.78 6.41
CA ALA A 25 -22.07 -10.84 5.34
C ALA A 25 -23.58 -10.76 5.11
N ARG A 26 -24.13 -9.56 5.29
CA ARG A 26 -25.49 -9.30 4.85
C ARG A 26 -25.48 -9.41 3.34
N GLU A 27 -26.42 -10.18 2.81
CA GLU A 27 -26.54 -10.43 1.39
C GLU A 27 -27.85 -9.83 0.90
N LEU A 28 -27.80 -9.17 -0.26
CA LEU A 28 -28.96 -8.63 -0.93
C LEU A 28 -28.88 -9.08 -2.38
N THR A 29 -29.88 -9.84 -2.82
CA THR A 29 -29.98 -10.34 -4.19
C THR A 29 -31.31 -9.90 -4.80
N ILE A 30 -31.38 -9.87 -6.13
CA ILE A 30 -32.66 -9.76 -6.85
C ILE A 30 -33.02 -11.14 -7.37
N LYS A 31 -34.14 -11.69 -6.91
CA LYS A 31 -34.59 -13.06 -7.25
C LYS A 31 -35.46 -13.16 -8.49
N ASP A 32 -36.02 -12.04 -8.94
CA ASP A 32 -36.79 -11.91 -10.17
C ASP A 32 -36.78 -10.43 -10.59
N TYR A 33 -36.46 -10.17 -11.86
CA TYR A 33 -36.38 -8.83 -12.43
C TYR A 33 -37.13 -8.80 -13.76
N GLN A 34 -38.35 -8.29 -13.70
CA GLN A 34 -39.25 -8.17 -14.85
C GLN A 34 -39.20 -6.73 -15.38
N ILE A 35 -39.03 -6.56 -16.69
CA ILE A 35 -38.92 -5.25 -17.35
C ILE A 35 -39.82 -5.24 -18.58
N ASP A 36 -40.95 -4.52 -18.49
CA ASP A 36 -41.86 -4.28 -19.61
C ASP A 36 -41.55 -2.92 -20.24
N ALA A 37 -41.25 -2.90 -21.54
CA ALA A 37 -40.92 -1.69 -22.29
C ALA A 37 -41.88 -1.52 -23.49
N GLN A 38 -42.84 -0.61 -23.37
CA GLN A 38 -43.86 -0.36 -24.39
C GLN A 38 -43.45 0.83 -25.25
N ILE A 39 -43.08 0.56 -26.50
CA ILE A 39 -42.71 1.59 -27.49
C ILE A 39 -43.99 2.25 -28.01
N GLN A 40 -43.99 3.58 -28.09
CA GLN A 40 -45.13 4.39 -28.55
C GLN A 40 -44.89 4.93 -29.98
N GLU A 41 -45.96 5.21 -30.73
CA GLU A 41 -45.86 5.70 -32.13
C GLU A 41 -45.08 7.03 -32.28
N ASN A 42 -44.95 7.81 -31.21
CA ASN A 42 -44.20 9.06 -31.16
C ASN A 42 -42.72 8.88 -30.75
N GLY A 43 -42.24 7.64 -30.59
CA GLY A 43 -40.88 7.33 -30.18
C GLY A 43 -40.60 7.47 -28.68
N ASP A 44 -41.60 7.78 -27.85
CA ASP A 44 -41.51 7.58 -26.41
C ASP A 44 -41.48 6.08 -26.09
N VAL A 45 -40.93 5.71 -24.93
CA VAL A 45 -40.99 4.33 -24.41
C VAL A 45 -41.42 4.35 -22.95
N ASP A 46 -42.52 3.68 -22.64
CA ASP A 46 -43.02 3.49 -21.29
C ASP A 46 -42.39 2.24 -20.67
N ILE A 47 -41.61 2.43 -19.60
CA ILE A 47 -40.95 1.35 -18.88
C ILE A 47 -41.70 1.05 -17.57
N THR A 48 -41.92 -0.23 -17.29
CA THR A 48 -42.24 -0.75 -15.95
C THR A 48 -41.15 -1.74 -15.54
N GLU A 49 -40.49 -1.51 -14.40
CA GLU A 49 -39.51 -2.43 -13.81
C GLU A 49 -40.08 -2.99 -12.51
N SER A 50 -40.18 -4.32 -12.40
CA SER A 50 -40.74 -5.06 -11.25
C SER A 50 -39.67 -5.97 -10.66
N ILE A 51 -39.24 -5.68 -9.43
CA ILE A 51 -37.93 -6.09 -8.90
C ILE A 51 -38.11 -6.70 -7.51
N LEU A 52 -37.90 -8.02 -7.40
CA LEU A 52 -37.99 -8.77 -6.14
C LEU A 52 -36.63 -8.83 -5.45
N TYR A 53 -36.47 -8.07 -4.37
CA TYR A 53 -35.30 -8.16 -3.49
C TYR A 53 -35.48 -9.29 -2.48
N ASP A 54 -34.38 -9.95 -2.16
CA ASP A 54 -34.24 -11.00 -1.15
C ASP A 54 -33.04 -10.64 -0.27
N ALA A 55 -33.33 -10.32 1.00
CA ALA A 55 -32.41 -9.67 1.92
C ALA A 55 -32.10 -10.54 3.14
N TYR A 56 -30.84 -10.97 3.26
CA TYR A 56 -30.31 -11.69 4.41
C TYR A 56 -29.61 -10.73 5.37
N GLY A 57 -30.09 -10.65 6.60
CA GLY A 57 -29.75 -9.62 7.57
C GLY A 57 -30.42 -8.26 7.33
N LYS A 58 -30.07 -7.27 8.17
CA LYS A 58 -30.74 -5.95 8.22
C LYS A 58 -30.29 -4.99 7.12
N TYR A 59 -31.28 -4.44 6.41
CA TYR A 59 -31.15 -3.28 5.52
C TYR A 59 -32.19 -2.23 5.92
N ASN A 60 -31.81 -0.96 5.81
CA ASN A 60 -32.69 0.20 5.95
C ASN A 60 -33.39 0.54 4.62
N GLY A 61 -32.79 0.14 3.50
CA GLY A 61 -33.35 0.39 2.18
C GLY A 61 -32.42 0.08 1.02
N VAL A 62 -32.76 0.63 -0.14
CA VAL A 62 -32.05 0.41 -1.41
C VAL A 62 -31.81 1.72 -2.14
N PHE A 63 -30.67 1.79 -2.84
CA PHE A 63 -30.43 2.78 -3.88
C PHE A 63 -30.88 2.23 -5.23
N TYR A 64 -31.45 3.10 -6.06
CA TYR A 64 -31.67 2.85 -7.49
C TYR A 64 -31.23 4.10 -8.26
N ASN A 65 -30.30 3.97 -9.20
CA ASN A 65 -29.95 5.05 -10.11
C ASN A 65 -30.39 4.66 -11.52
N LEU A 66 -31.20 5.52 -12.13
CA LEU A 66 -31.65 5.39 -13.52
C LEU A 66 -30.82 6.33 -14.38
N ASP A 67 -29.84 5.77 -15.11
CA ASP A 67 -29.01 6.54 -16.05
C ASP A 67 -29.85 6.98 -17.26
N LYS A 68 -29.68 8.25 -17.65
CA LYS A 68 -30.21 8.79 -18.91
C LYS A 68 -29.28 8.39 -20.04
N ARG A 69 -29.83 8.26 -21.25
CA ARG A 69 -29.00 8.21 -22.46
C ARG A 69 -28.44 9.60 -22.74
N GLU A 70 -27.20 9.63 -23.22
CA GLU A 70 -26.51 10.80 -23.74
C GLU A 70 -26.26 10.55 -25.23
N ASP A 71 -26.64 11.52 -26.06
CA ASP A 71 -26.46 11.49 -27.51
C ASP A 71 -25.99 12.88 -27.99
N GLY A 72 -24.73 12.96 -28.43
CA GLY A 72 -24.04 14.22 -28.64
C GLY A 72 -24.04 15.09 -27.37
N SER A 73 -24.75 16.23 -27.42
CA SER A 73 -24.92 17.15 -26.29
C SER A 73 -26.23 16.96 -25.51
N ASN A 74 -27.10 16.05 -25.94
CA ASN A 74 -28.48 15.96 -25.46
C ASN A 74 -28.67 14.72 -24.58
N LYS A 75 -29.39 14.87 -23.47
CA LYS A 75 -29.73 13.79 -22.54
C LYS A 75 -31.21 13.44 -22.64
N THR A 76 -31.55 12.15 -22.64
CA THR A 76 -32.93 11.67 -22.63
C THR A 76 -33.68 12.25 -21.44
N GLN A 77 -34.82 12.88 -21.73
CA GLN A 77 -35.77 13.35 -20.72
C GLN A 77 -36.55 12.15 -20.18
N ILE A 78 -36.77 12.12 -18.87
CA ILE A 78 -37.49 11.05 -18.18
C ILE A 78 -38.65 11.68 -17.42
N GLU A 79 -39.87 11.22 -17.70
CA GLU A 79 -41.14 11.77 -17.20
C GLU A 79 -42.00 10.66 -16.57
N ASP A 80 -43.17 11.01 -16.02
CA ASP A 80 -44.16 10.08 -15.44
C ASP A 80 -43.61 9.07 -14.41
N ILE A 81 -42.61 9.51 -13.65
CA ILE A 81 -41.88 8.71 -12.67
C ILE A 81 -42.78 8.36 -11.48
N SER A 82 -42.89 7.07 -11.17
CA SER A 82 -43.51 6.57 -9.93
C SER A 82 -42.78 5.34 -9.39
N VAL A 83 -42.85 5.17 -8.07
CA VAL A 83 -42.26 4.05 -7.33
C VAL A 83 -43.31 3.50 -6.37
N SER A 84 -43.59 2.21 -6.47
CA SER A 84 -44.57 1.51 -5.63
C SER A 84 -43.99 0.25 -5.02
N LEU A 85 -44.51 -0.16 -3.87
CA LEU A 85 -44.28 -1.46 -3.25
C LEU A 85 -45.44 -2.38 -3.65
N LEU A 86 -45.14 -3.59 -4.13
CA LEU A 86 -46.17 -4.62 -4.37
C LEU A 86 -46.31 -5.48 -3.12
N GLU A 87 -47.46 -5.38 -2.44
CA GLU A 87 -47.85 -6.26 -1.32
C GLU A 87 -49.27 -6.78 -1.57
N ASN A 88 -49.50 -8.09 -1.38
CA ASN A 88 -50.81 -8.73 -1.57
C ASN A 88 -51.47 -8.48 -2.96
N ASN A 89 -50.66 -8.32 -4.01
CA ASN A 89 -51.04 -7.91 -5.37
C ASN A 89 -51.57 -6.47 -5.52
N GLU A 90 -51.50 -5.64 -4.48
CA GLU A 90 -51.79 -4.21 -4.55
C GLU A 90 -50.51 -3.37 -4.66
N LEU A 91 -50.54 -2.31 -5.46
CA LEU A 91 -49.42 -1.37 -5.62
C LEU A 91 -49.58 -0.20 -4.65
N ILE A 92 -48.81 -0.22 -3.56
CA ILE A 92 -48.76 0.85 -2.55
C ILE A 92 -47.75 1.90 -3.03
N PRO A 93 -48.16 3.13 -3.42
CA PRO A 93 -47.23 4.14 -3.90
C PRO A 93 -46.35 4.70 -2.77
N LEU A 94 -45.03 4.76 -2.98
CA LEU A 94 -44.13 5.40 -2.04
C LEU A 94 -44.18 6.93 -2.19
N THR A 95 -44.00 7.64 -1.08
CA THR A 95 -44.04 9.11 -1.09
C THR A 95 -42.63 9.70 -1.26
N GLN A 96 -42.44 10.57 -2.25
CA GLN A 96 -41.23 11.37 -2.37
C GLN A 96 -41.20 12.44 -1.26
N ASN A 97 -40.30 12.32 -0.28
CA ASN A 97 -40.12 13.33 0.77
C ASN A 97 -38.75 13.22 1.47
N LYS A 98 -38.45 14.17 2.36
CA LYS A 98 -37.18 14.24 3.12
C LYS A 98 -37.28 13.69 4.56
N SER A 99 -38.23 12.80 4.85
CA SER A 99 -38.46 12.32 6.22
C SER A 99 -37.66 11.07 6.61
N GLU A 100 -37.05 10.38 5.63
CA GLU A 100 -36.33 9.10 5.80
C GLU A 100 -37.16 7.97 6.46
N ASN A 101 -38.49 8.14 6.57
CA ASN A 101 -39.42 7.14 7.10
C ASN A 101 -39.60 5.95 6.13
N PRO A 102 -40.01 4.77 6.62
CA PRO A 102 -40.37 3.63 5.76
C PRO A 102 -41.42 4.00 4.70
N GLN A 103 -41.33 3.36 3.51
CA GLN A 103 -42.18 3.62 2.34
C GLN A 103 -42.07 5.06 1.78
N THR A 104 -40.94 5.73 2.02
CA THR A 104 -40.60 7.02 1.40
C THR A 104 -39.37 6.90 0.50
N TYR A 105 -39.15 7.89 -0.36
CA TYR A 105 -37.89 8.01 -1.11
C TYR A 105 -37.42 9.45 -1.25
N LEU A 106 -36.09 9.61 -1.29
CA LEU A 106 -35.43 10.78 -1.84
C LEU A 106 -35.17 10.53 -3.33
N LEU A 107 -35.35 11.56 -4.15
CA LEU A 107 -34.97 11.58 -5.56
C LEU A 107 -34.09 12.81 -5.80
N ASP A 108 -32.90 12.54 -6.34
CA ASP A 108 -31.89 13.51 -6.74
C ASP A 108 -31.60 13.39 -8.25
N ASN A 109 -31.21 14.48 -8.90
CA ASN A 109 -31.09 14.59 -10.35
C ASN A 109 -29.73 15.20 -10.72
N ASN A 110 -28.68 14.39 -10.65
CA ASN A 110 -27.29 14.78 -10.85
C ASN A 110 -26.93 14.98 -12.34
N GLY A 111 -27.86 15.48 -13.17
CA GLY A 111 -27.70 15.64 -14.61
C GLY A 111 -27.71 14.31 -15.40
N ASP A 112 -26.78 13.42 -15.11
CA ASP A 112 -26.50 12.17 -15.84
C ASP A 112 -27.50 11.05 -15.53
N TYR A 113 -27.90 10.94 -14.27
CA TYR A 113 -28.79 9.90 -13.76
C TYR A 113 -29.74 10.46 -12.70
N LEU A 114 -30.86 9.76 -12.51
CA LEU A 114 -31.82 10.01 -11.45
C LEU A 114 -31.53 9.05 -10.28
N LYS A 115 -31.11 9.58 -9.13
CA LYS A 115 -30.74 8.80 -7.95
C LYS A 115 -31.87 8.76 -6.94
N PHE A 116 -32.39 7.56 -6.71
CA PHE A 116 -33.37 7.25 -5.70
C PHE A 116 -32.66 6.65 -4.48
N LYS A 117 -32.91 7.19 -3.27
CA LYS A 117 -32.61 6.52 -1.98
C LYS A 117 -33.97 6.15 -1.38
N ILE A 118 -34.29 4.86 -1.35
CA ILE A 118 -35.61 4.34 -1.02
C ILE A 118 -35.54 3.73 0.38
N PHE A 119 -36.39 4.20 1.28
CA PHE A 119 -36.45 3.75 2.68
C PHE A 119 -37.42 2.59 2.78
N LEU A 120 -36.89 1.38 2.71
CA LEU A 120 -37.63 0.14 2.73
C LEU A 120 -36.91 -0.85 3.65
N PRO A 121 -37.17 -0.80 4.97
CA PRO A 121 -36.51 -1.69 5.91
C PRO A 121 -36.80 -3.16 5.62
N MET A 122 -35.76 -3.97 5.64
CA MET A 122 -35.78 -5.41 5.38
C MET A 122 -34.89 -6.13 6.39
N GLU A 123 -35.33 -7.27 6.90
CA GLU A 123 -34.57 -8.17 7.77
C GLU A 123 -35.05 -9.59 7.48
N ASP A 124 -34.17 -10.43 6.93
CA ASP A 124 -34.45 -11.84 6.58
C ASP A 124 -35.77 -12.03 5.81
N THR A 125 -35.97 -11.20 4.77
CA THR A 125 -37.28 -11.05 4.12
C THR A 125 -37.18 -10.61 2.66
N GLN A 126 -38.29 -10.74 1.93
CA GLN A 126 -38.43 -10.35 0.53
C GLN A 126 -39.40 -9.17 0.38
N LYS A 127 -39.06 -8.26 -0.53
CA LYS A 127 -39.92 -7.12 -0.93
C LYS A 127 -39.82 -6.90 -2.43
N ARG A 128 -40.94 -6.58 -3.08
CA ARG A 128 -40.98 -6.26 -4.52
C ARG A 128 -41.27 -4.78 -4.74
N LEU A 129 -40.32 -4.03 -5.30
CA LEU A 129 -40.58 -2.68 -5.80
C LEU A 129 -40.99 -2.72 -7.27
N VAL A 130 -41.84 -1.77 -7.65
CA VAL A 130 -42.25 -1.52 -9.03
C VAL A 130 -41.99 -0.05 -9.36
N PHE A 131 -41.09 0.18 -10.31
CA PHE A 131 -40.82 1.49 -10.89
C PHE A 131 -41.61 1.63 -12.19
N LYS A 132 -42.11 2.83 -12.46
CA LYS A 132 -42.64 3.19 -13.79
C LYS A 132 -42.09 4.55 -14.20
N TYR A 133 -41.71 4.70 -15.46
CA TYR A 133 -41.23 5.97 -16.02
C TYR A 133 -41.33 5.96 -17.55
N ARG A 134 -41.45 7.15 -18.14
CA ARG A 134 -41.46 7.37 -19.59
C ARG A 134 -40.12 7.92 -20.06
N LEU A 135 -39.48 7.25 -21.01
CA LEU A 135 -38.32 7.77 -21.76
C LEU A 135 -38.82 8.56 -22.96
N LYS A 136 -38.53 9.86 -23.01
CA LYS A 136 -39.03 10.75 -24.06
C LYS A 136 -38.19 10.71 -25.33
N HIS A 137 -38.86 10.54 -26.49
CA HIS A 137 -38.26 10.48 -27.83
C HIS A 137 -37.01 9.57 -27.90
N TYR A 138 -37.07 8.42 -27.22
CA TYR A 138 -35.92 7.52 -27.05
C TYR A 138 -35.57 6.74 -28.32
N ILE A 139 -36.58 6.34 -29.09
CA ILE A 139 -36.37 5.68 -30.37
C ILE A 139 -35.67 6.63 -31.34
N ILE A 140 -34.65 6.12 -32.03
CA ILE A 140 -34.06 6.82 -33.18
C ILE A 140 -34.80 6.35 -34.41
N ASN A 141 -35.40 7.27 -35.18
CA ASN A 141 -35.78 6.96 -36.55
C ASN A 141 -34.60 7.29 -37.47
N TYR A 142 -34.30 6.38 -38.39
CA TYR A 142 -33.45 6.59 -39.56
C TYR A 142 -34.31 6.61 -40.82
N LEU A 143 -33.70 6.74 -42.00
CA LEU A 143 -34.44 6.72 -43.27
C LEU A 143 -34.98 5.32 -43.64
N ASP A 144 -34.29 4.27 -43.18
CA ASP A 144 -34.55 2.86 -43.54
C ASP A 144 -34.90 1.97 -42.32
N ALA A 145 -34.71 2.48 -41.10
CA ALA A 145 -34.82 1.73 -39.85
C ALA A 145 -35.35 2.61 -38.71
N ALA A 146 -35.78 1.99 -37.62
CA ALA A 146 -35.93 2.61 -36.31
C ALA A 146 -35.31 1.70 -35.25
N GLU A 147 -34.58 2.30 -34.31
CA GLU A 147 -33.69 1.64 -33.36
C GLU A 147 -34.16 1.88 -31.92
N PHE A 148 -34.43 0.79 -31.20
CA PHE A 148 -34.41 0.75 -29.74
C PHE A 148 -33.12 0.07 -29.29
N ASN A 149 -32.25 0.81 -28.62
CA ASN A 149 -30.96 0.31 -28.13
C ASN A 149 -30.76 0.81 -26.69
N ARG A 150 -30.79 -0.09 -25.70
CA ARG A 150 -30.69 0.27 -24.27
C ARG A 150 -30.10 -0.85 -23.42
N LYS A 151 -29.20 -0.46 -22.51
CA LYS A 151 -28.76 -1.30 -21.38
C LYS A 151 -29.85 -1.28 -20.32
N LEU A 152 -30.88 -2.12 -20.44
CA LEU A 152 -31.98 -2.13 -19.47
C LEU A 152 -31.48 -2.40 -18.04
N ILE A 153 -30.40 -3.18 -17.89
CA ILE A 153 -29.63 -3.32 -16.64
C ILE A 153 -28.22 -2.76 -16.89
N GLY A 154 -27.74 -1.82 -16.07
CA GLY A 154 -26.48 -1.10 -16.26
C GLY A 154 -25.28 -1.66 -15.48
N LYS A 155 -24.05 -1.37 -15.95
CA LYS A 155 -22.78 -1.84 -15.34
C LYS A 155 -22.49 -1.39 -13.91
N ARG A 156 -23.29 -0.48 -13.34
CA ARG A 156 -23.13 0.04 -11.97
C ARG A 156 -23.94 -0.77 -10.93
N PHE A 157 -24.58 -1.87 -11.33
CA PHE A 157 -25.38 -2.70 -10.44
C PHE A 157 -24.50 -3.50 -9.47
N GLU A 158 -24.57 -3.19 -8.18
CA GLU A 158 -23.76 -3.85 -7.14
C GLU A 158 -24.41 -5.16 -6.67
N ILE A 159 -25.74 -5.18 -6.61
CA ILE A 159 -26.58 -6.34 -6.27
C ILE A 159 -26.63 -7.33 -7.47
N PRO A 160 -26.34 -8.63 -7.31
CA PRO A 160 -26.52 -9.63 -8.37
C PRO A 160 -28.01 -9.93 -8.63
N GLN A 161 -28.35 -10.32 -9.86
CA GLN A 161 -29.75 -10.59 -10.25
C GLN A 161 -29.93 -12.00 -10.84
N GLU A 162 -31.08 -12.60 -10.52
CA GLU A 162 -31.58 -13.89 -11.01
C GLU A 162 -32.91 -13.68 -11.74
N ASN A 163 -33.25 -14.61 -12.65
CA ASN A 163 -34.54 -14.65 -13.35
C ASN A 163 -34.94 -13.29 -13.99
N ILE A 164 -34.10 -12.83 -14.92
CA ILE A 164 -34.37 -11.59 -15.67
C ILE A 164 -35.28 -11.89 -16.85
N HIS A 165 -36.39 -11.17 -16.94
CA HIS A 165 -37.37 -11.25 -18.02
C HIS A 165 -37.69 -9.85 -18.57
N ILE A 166 -37.15 -9.54 -19.73
CA ILE A 166 -37.39 -8.30 -20.47
C ILE A 166 -38.42 -8.58 -21.57
N HIS A 167 -39.44 -7.75 -21.69
CA HIS A 167 -40.39 -7.79 -22.81
C HIS A 167 -40.54 -6.40 -23.42
N ILE A 168 -40.35 -6.30 -24.74
CA ILE A 168 -40.40 -5.06 -25.51
C ILE A 168 -41.58 -5.13 -26.48
N THR A 169 -42.62 -4.34 -26.22
CA THR A 169 -43.85 -4.32 -27.02
C THR A 169 -43.81 -3.19 -28.05
N LEU A 170 -44.21 -3.47 -29.29
CA LEU A 170 -44.33 -2.52 -30.40
C LEU A 170 -45.78 -2.04 -30.56
N PRO A 171 -46.00 -0.82 -31.10
CA PRO A 171 -47.33 -0.31 -31.45
C PRO A 171 -48.17 -1.27 -32.32
N GLN A 172 -47.53 -1.90 -33.31
CA GLN A 172 -48.16 -2.76 -34.32
C GLN A 172 -47.36 -4.04 -34.59
N SER A 173 -48.04 -5.11 -35.00
CA SER A 173 -47.42 -6.35 -35.47
C SER A 173 -46.61 -6.13 -36.75
N LEU A 174 -45.48 -6.81 -36.86
CA LEU A 174 -44.56 -6.77 -38.01
C LEU A 174 -44.52 -8.10 -38.78
N THR A 175 -43.48 -8.30 -39.58
CA THR A 175 -43.15 -9.59 -40.20
C THR A 175 -41.74 -10.03 -39.81
N LYS A 176 -41.43 -11.31 -40.03
CA LYS A 176 -40.11 -11.90 -39.80
C LYS A 176 -38.99 -11.18 -40.57
N GLU A 177 -39.30 -10.63 -41.72
CA GLU A 177 -38.35 -9.91 -42.58
C GLU A 177 -38.01 -8.54 -42.00
N THR A 178 -38.97 -7.91 -41.29
CA THR A 178 -38.95 -6.50 -40.88
C THR A 178 -38.61 -6.26 -39.41
N LEU A 179 -38.57 -7.28 -38.56
CA LEU A 179 -38.16 -7.18 -37.16
C LEU A 179 -36.83 -7.93 -36.90
N ARG A 180 -35.85 -7.26 -36.30
CA ARG A 180 -34.62 -7.87 -35.76
C ARG A 180 -34.49 -7.56 -34.28
N ALA A 181 -33.90 -8.48 -33.54
CA ALA A 181 -33.59 -8.33 -32.13
C ALA A 181 -32.29 -9.05 -31.78
N TRP A 182 -31.51 -8.40 -30.92
CA TRP A 182 -30.29 -8.92 -30.31
C TRP A 182 -30.28 -8.53 -28.82
N ALA A 183 -29.53 -9.28 -28.02
CA ALA A 183 -29.30 -8.95 -26.63
C ALA A 183 -27.83 -9.20 -26.27
N HIS A 184 -27.25 -8.29 -25.49
CA HIS A 184 -25.84 -8.34 -25.09
C HIS A 184 -25.69 -8.29 -23.57
N GLY A 185 -24.63 -8.91 -23.07
CA GLY A 185 -24.41 -9.04 -21.63
C GLY A 185 -25.19 -10.20 -21.01
N GLY A 186 -25.55 -10.08 -19.74
CA GLY A 186 -25.91 -11.22 -18.89
C GLY A 186 -24.68 -12.04 -18.48
N SER A 187 -24.88 -13.03 -17.61
CA SER A 187 -23.82 -13.98 -17.20
C SER A 187 -24.28 -15.44 -17.17
N GLY A 188 -25.59 -15.69 -17.22
CA GLY A 188 -26.20 -16.98 -17.53
C GLY A 188 -26.52 -17.15 -19.02
N ASN A 189 -27.25 -18.22 -19.33
CA ASN A 189 -27.75 -18.45 -20.69
C ASN A 189 -28.82 -17.39 -21.01
N GLY A 190 -28.56 -16.53 -21.99
CA GLY A 190 -29.53 -15.59 -22.53
C GLY A 190 -30.28 -16.16 -23.74
N GLU A 191 -31.57 -15.86 -23.86
CA GLU A 191 -32.39 -16.16 -25.04
C GLU A 191 -33.09 -14.88 -25.54
N VAL A 192 -33.25 -14.76 -26.86
CA VAL A 192 -34.02 -13.70 -27.52
C VAL A 192 -35.07 -14.35 -28.40
N LYS A 193 -36.35 -14.19 -28.02
CA LYS A 193 -37.51 -14.64 -28.80
C LYS A 193 -38.25 -13.43 -29.38
N ILE A 194 -38.56 -13.47 -30.68
CA ILE A 194 -39.60 -12.61 -31.28
C ILE A 194 -40.95 -13.29 -31.05
N ASP A 195 -41.95 -12.54 -30.60
CA ASP A 195 -43.26 -13.10 -30.26
C ASP A 195 -44.01 -13.60 -31.50
N ASP A 196 -44.92 -14.56 -31.31
CA ASP A 196 -45.51 -15.33 -32.42
C ASP A 196 -46.47 -14.49 -33.31
N ASP A 197 -46.89 -13.32 -32.83
CA ASP A 197 -47.68 -12.30 -33.54
C ASP A 197 -46.82 -11.14 -34.10
N TYR A 198 -45.50 -11.21 -33.96
CA TYR A 198 -44.51 -10.18 -34.33
C TYR A 198 -44.80 -8.78 -33.74
N LYS A 199 -45.53 -8.70 -32.61
CA LYS A 199 -45.79 -7.44 -31.91
C LYS A 199 -44.78 -7.14 -30.80
N GLY A 200 -43.89 -8.07 -30.48
CA GLY A 200 -42.89 -7.84 -29.45
C GLY A 200 -41.66 -8.72 -29.52
N VAL A 201 -40.76 -8.48 -28.57
CA VAL A 201 -39.50 -9.18 -28.36
C VAL A 201 -39.37 -9.48 -26.88
N THR A 202 -39.21 -10.77 -26.55
CA THR A 202 -38.97 -11.25 -25.21
C THR A 202 -37.50 -11.69 -25.07
N ILE A 203 -36.78 -11.12 -24.10
CA ILE A 203 -35.38 -11.40 -23.81
C ILE A 203 -35.31 -11.96 -22.38
N THR A 204 -34.72 -13.14 -22.20
CA THR A 204 -34.56 -13.75 -20.88
C THR A 204 -33.10 -14.04 -20.58
N THR A 205 -32.71 -14.00 -19.30
CA THR A 205 -31.47 -14.62 -18.85
C THR A 205 -31.59 -15.09 -17.39
N SER A 206 -31.05 -16.27 -17.09
CA SER A 206 -31.18 -16.86 -15.76
C SER A 206 -30.40 -16.11 -14.68
N HIS A 207 -29.31 -15.43 -15.05
CA HIS A 207 -28.45 -14.72 -14.11
C HIS A 207 -27.67 -13.57 -14.77
N ASN A 208 -27.51 -12.47 -14.04
CA ASN A 208 -26.55 -11.42 -14.35
C ASN A 208 -25.77 -11.07 -13.07
N SER A 209 -24.44 -11.18 -13.14
CA SER A 209 -23.57 -10.96 -11.99
C SER A 209 -23.36 -9.47 -11.69
N SER A 210 -22.94 -9.15 -10.47
CA SER A 210 -22.57 -7.80 -10.05
C SER A 210 -21.58 -7.14 -11.04
N GLY A 211 -21.80 -5.86 -11.35
CA GLY A 211 -21.03 -5.09 -12.34
C GLY A 211 -21.28 -5.44 -13.82
N GLN A 212 -22.09 -6.45 -14.13
CA GLN A 212 -22.47 -6.80 -15.51
C GLN A 212 -23.78 -6.12 -15.92
N PHE A 213 -23.98 -6.00 -17.23
CA PHE A 213 -25.11 -5.30 -17.84
C PHE A 213 -25.98 -6.28 -18.64
N VAL A 214 -27.22 -5.89 -18.92
CA VAL A 214 -28.09 -6.55 -19.91
C VAL A 214 -28.62 -5.48 -20.85
N GLU A 215 -28.34 -5.66 -22.13
CA GLU A 215 -28.64 -4.72 -23.22
C GLU A 215 -29.57 -5.38 -24.22
N ALA A 216 -30.55 -4.62 -24.69
CA ALA A 216 -31.50 -5.01 -25.71
C ALA A 216 -31.36 -4.07 -26.91
N HIS A 217 -31.22 -4.66 -28.10
CA HIS A 217 -31.12 -3.95 -29.36
C HIS A 217 -32.18 -4.50 -30.32
N VAL A 218 -33.18 -3.69 -30.63
CA VAL A 218 -34.33 -4.06 -31.48
C VAL A 218 -34.44 -3.08 -32.63
N LEU A 219 -34.55 -3.62 -33.85
CA LEU A 219 -34.55 -2.87 -35.09
C LEU A 219 -35.81 -3.21 -35.90
N PHE A 220 -36.56 -2.18 -36.29
CA PHE A 220 -37.86 -2.29 -36.93
C PHE A 220 -38.07 -1.16 -37.97
N PRO A 221 -39.15 -1.14 -38.78
CA PRO A 221 -39.36 -0.09 -39.78
C PRO A 221 -39.79 1.24 -39.14
N PRO A 222 -39.36 2.40 -39.65
CA PRO A 222 -39.71 3.71 -39.08
C PRO A 222 -41.21 4.06 -39.21
N SER A 223 -41.99 3.29 -39.96
CA SER A 223 -43.46 3.37 -40.01
C SER A 223 -44.16 2.89 -38.72
N VAL A 224 -43.46 2.19 -37.83
CA VAL A 224 -43.93 1.85 -36.47
C VAL A 224 -43.93 3.06 -35.55
N THR A 225 -42.96 3.96 -35.75
CA THR A 225 -42.75 5.19 -34.98
C THR A 225 -42.94 6.41 -35.88
N ALA A 226 -44.01 6.39 -36.69
CA ALA A 226 -44.27 7.40 -37.72
C ALA A 226 -44.54 8.81 -37.18
N SER A 227 -44.87 8.94 -35.89
CA SER A 227 -45.06 10.24 -35.21
C SER A 227 -43.80 10.70 -34.45
N ASN A 228 -42.69 9.96 -34.52
CA ASN A 228 -41.44 10.29 -33.84
C ASN A 228 -40.70 11.44 -34.54
N LEU A 229 -40.33 12.47 -33.78
CA LEU A 229 -39.58 13.62 -34.27
C LEU A 229 -38.05 13.42 -34.23
N HIS A 230 -37.56 12.36 -33.56
CA HIS A 230 -36.15 12.04 -33.46
C HIS A 230 -35.65 11.30 -34.72
N LEU A 231 -35.53 12.05 -35.82
CA LEU A 231 -35.10 11.54 -37.13
C LEU A 231 -33.63 11.90 -37.42
N ILE A 232 -32.80 10.89 -37.73
CA ILE A 232 -31.45 11.03 -38.27
C ILE A 232 -31.49 10.72 -39.77
N ASN A 233 -30.99 11.66 -40.58
CA ASN A 233 -31.01 11.60 -42.05
C ASN A 233 -29.89 10.70 -42.62
N GLU A 234 -29.91 9.42 -42.26
CA GLU A 234 -28.95 8.39 -42.71
C GLU A 234 -29.68 7.06 -42.95
N ASN A 235 -29.11 6.18 -43.80
CA ASN A 235 -29.47 4.76 -43.85
C ASN A 235 -28.57 3.96 -42.88
N LYS A 236 -29.16 3.12 -42.04
CA LYS A 236 -28.49 2.32 -41.00
C LYS A 236 -28.78 0.83 -41.04
N TRP A 237 -29.85 0.36 -41.67
CA TRP A 237 -30.36 -1.02 -41.52
C TRP A 237 -29.27 -2.07 -41.75
N ASP A 238 -28.59 -2.02 -42.90
CA ASP A 238 -27.51 -2.95 -43.25
C ASP A 238 -26.24 -2.76 -42.40
N LYS A 239 -26.00 -1.54 -41.89
CA LYS A 239 -24.82 -1.22 -41.06
C LYS A 239 -24.95 -1.86 -39.68
N ILE A 240 -26.12 -1.70 -39.05
CA ILE A 240 -26.43 -2.30 -37.75
C ILE A 240 -26.38 -3.83 -37.84
N ILE A 241 -26.96 -4.42 -38.89
CA ILE A 241 -26.90 -5.87 -39.11
C ILE A 241 -25.45 -6.36 -39.31
N ALA A 242 -24.61 -5.60 -40.02
CA ALA A 242 -23.20 -5.95 -40.21
C ALA A 242 -22.36 -5.83 -38.92
N GLU A 243 -22.64 -4.83 -38.08
CA GLU A 243 -22.00 -4.64 -36.78
C GLU A 243 -22.38 -5.74 -35.78
N GLU A 244 -23.67 -6.07 -35.69
CA GLU A 244 -24.16 -7.19 -34.87
C GLU A 244 -23.61 -8.55 -35.34
N ALA A 245 -23.53 -8.78 -36.66
CA ALA A 245 -22.92 -9.98 -37.22
C ALA A 245 -21.40 -10.08 -36.98
N TYR A 246 -20.74 -8.96 -36.69
CA TYR A 246 -19.34 -8.92 -36.24
C TYR A 246 -19.25 -9.19 -34.72
N LEU A 247 -20.07 -8.52 -33.91
CA LEU A 247 -20.11 -8.70 -32.45
C LEU A 247 -20.41 -10.15 -32.04
N ALA A 248 -21.29 -10.84 -32.76
CA ALA A 248 -21.61 -12.25 -32.55
C ALA A 248 -20.39 -13.21 -32.67
N GLN A 249 -19.27 -12.78 -33.28
CA GLN A 249 -18.05 -13.59 -33.43
C GLN A 249 -17.02 -13.35 -32.32
N GLU A 250 -17.12 -12.25 -31.58
CA GLU A 250 -16.20 -11.93 -30.48
C GLU A 250 -16.17 -12.97 -29.34
N PRO A 251 -17.31 -13.54 -28.88
CA PRO A 251 -17.30 -14.57 -27.84
C PRO A 251 -16.46 -15.79 -28.21
N MET A 252 -16.62 -16.29 -29.45
CA MET A 252 -15.89 -17.47 -29.94
C MET A 252 -14.37 -17.20 -30.05
N ARG A 253 -13.96 -15.98 -30.44
CA ARG A 253 -12.55 -15.58 -30.46
C ARG A 253 -11.97 -15.57 -29.04
N ARG A 254 -12.66 -14.94 -28.10
CA ARG A 254 -12.24 -14.84 -26.69
C ARG A 254 -12.21 -16.20 -26.00
N GLU A 255 -13.11 -17.11 -26.35
CA GLU A 255 -13.08 -18.49 -25.85
C GLU A 255 -11.91 -19.27 -26.45
N ALA A 256 -11.66 -19.18 -27.77
CA ALA A 256 -10.50 -19.80 -28.39
C ALA A 256 -9.17 -19.29 -27.81
N GLU A 257 -9.08 -17.98 -27.50
CA GLU A 257 -7.94 -17.40 -26.78
C GLU A 257 -7.84 -17.91 -25.34
N ARG A 258 -8.94 -17.98 -24.58
CA ARG A 258 -8.97 -18.57 -23.22
C ARG A 258 -8.53 -20.03 -23.22
N LEU A 259 -9.01 -20.85 -24.16
CA LEU A 259 -8.64 -22.25 -24.32
C LEU A 259 -7.15 -22.40 -24.65
N LYS A 260 -6.65 -21.63 -25.62
CA LYS A 260 -5.23 -21.57 -25.98
C LYS A 260 -4.36 -21.15 -24.80
N ASN A 261 -4.75 -20.10 -24.07
CA ASN A 261 -4.03 -19.62 -22.90
C ASN A 261 -4.04 -20.64 -21.75
N LYS A 262 -5.16 -21.36 -21.53
CA LYS A 262 -5.26 -22.45 -20.56
C LYS A 262 -4.34 -23.63 -20.94
N GLN A 263 -4.40 -24.09 -22.19
CA GLN A 263 -3.51 -25.16 -22.69
C GLN A 263 -2.03 -24.77 -22.59
N MET A 264 -1.68 -23.52 -22.89
CA MET A 264 -0.32 -22.99 -22.70
C MET A 264 0.06 -22.96 -21.21
N ALA A 265 -0.84 -22.53 -20.31
CA ALA A 265 -0.57 -22.52 -18.87
C ALA A 265 -0.36 -23.94 -18.31
N GLU A 266 -1.23 -24.90 -18.66
CA GLU A 266 -1.11 -26.30 -18.25
C GLU A 266 0.18 -26.95 -18.79
N THR A 267 0.58 -26.61 -20.03
CA THR A 267 1.82 -27.10 -20.64
C THR A 267 3.07 -26.47 -20.00
N VAL A 268 3.07 -25.17 -19.72
CA VAL A 268 4.27 -24.41 -19.29
C VAL A 268 4.49 -24.46 -17.77
N SER A 269 3.43 -24.55 -16.97
CA SER A 269 3.47 -24.63 -15.50
C SER A 269 4.48 -25.67 -14.94
N PRO A 270 4.51 -26.95 -15.37
CA PRO A 270 5.46 -27.91 -14.83
C PRO A 270 6.93 -27.56 -15.12
N TYR A 271 7.23 -26.91 -16.25
CA TYR A 271 8.59 -26.45 -16.57
C TYR A 271 9.01 -25.26 -15.69
N ILE A 272 8.10 -24.32 -15.41
CA ILE A 272 8.34 -23.22 -14.47
C ILE A 272 8.59 -23.77 -13.05
N ALA A 273 7.76 -24.71 -12.58
CA ALA A 273 7.92 -25.34 -11.28
C ALA A 273 9.26 -26.11 -11.16
N GLY A 274 9.64 -26.85 -12.20
CA GLY A 274 10.94 -27.55 -12.26
C GLY A 274 12.13 -26.58 -12.23
N PHE A 275 12.05 -25.46 -12.96
CA PHE A 275 13.10 -24.43 -12.95
C PHE A 275 13.21 -23.71 -11.59
N LEU A 276 12.07 -23.47 -10.91
CA LEU A 276 12.03 -22.98 -9.53
C LEU A 276 12.74 -23.93 -8.56
N GLY A 277 12.46 -25.24 -8.64
CA GLY A 277 13.15 -26.25 -7.85
C GLY A 277 14.66 -26.26 -8.09
N LEU A 278 15.09 -26.23 -9.36
CA LEU A 278 16.51 -26.25 -9.73
C LEU A 278 17.27 -24.99 -9.29
N THR A 279 16.67 -23.81 -9.39
CA THR A 279 17.31 -22.55 -8.94
C THR A 279 17.45 -22.51 -7.42
N LEU A 280 16.44 -22.93 -6.65
CA LEU A 280 16.52 -23.03 -5.18
C LEU A 280 17.57 -24.07 -4.73
N ILE A 281 17.66 -25.23 -5.40
CA ILE A 281 18.70 -26.23 -5.16
C ILE A 281 20.09 -25.68 -5.50
N GLY A 282 20.21 -24.86 -6.54
CA GLY A 282 21.46 -24.19 -6.94
C GLY A 282 21.95 -23.11 -5.95
N VAL A 283 21.05 -22.31 -5.39
CA VAL A 283 21.42 -21.23 -4.43
C VAL A 283 22.05 -21.79 -3.15
N TYR A 284 21.59 -22.94 -2.64
CA TYR A 284 22.05 -23.51 -1.37
C TYR A 284 23.58 -23.77 -1.30
N PRO A 285 24.21 -24.56 -2.21
CA PRO A 285 25.65 -24.80 -2.17
C PRO A 285 26.49 -23.58 -2.58
N PHE A 286 25.96 -22.66 -3.39
CA PHE A 286 26.73 -21.52 -3.92
C PHE A 286 26.69 -20.25 -3.06
N VAL A 287 25.63 -20.03 -2.25
CA VAL A 287 25.51 -18.84 -1.37
C VAL A 287 25.62 -19.22 0.11
N ILE A 288 24.78 -20.14 0.58
CA ILE A 288 24.65 -20.44 2.02
C ILE A 288 25.90 -21.18 2.54
N ARG A 289 26.45 -22.12 1.76
CA ARG A 289 27.61 -22.93 2.16
C ARG A 289 28.93 -22.12 2.31
N PRO A 290 29.32 -21.22 1.39
CA PRO A 290 30.49 -20.36 1.60
C PRO A 290 30.29 -19.32 2.70
N TYR A 291 29.10 -18.70 2.81
CA TYR A 291 28.79 -17.77 3.92
C TYR A 291 28.95 -18.45 5.28
N LYS A 292 28.42 -19.67 5.44
CA LYS A 292 28.59 -20.46 6.67
C LYS A 292 30.08 -20.72 6.97
N LYS A 293 30.87 -21.16 5.98
CA LYS A 293 32.32 -21.37 6.15
C LYS A 293 33.08 -20.11 6.52
N TRP A 294 32.71 -18.96 5.95
CA TRP A 294 33.31 -17.67 6.32
C TRP A 294 33.01 -17.34 7.78
N LYS A 295 31.75 -17.47 8.21
CA LYS A 295 31.35 -17.21 9.61
C LYS A 295 31.98 -18.18 10.61
N GLU A 296 32.19 -19.44 10.23
CA GLU A 296 32.95 -20.44 11.00
C GLU A 296 34.46 -20.17 11.05
N SER A 297 34.96 -19.16 10.33
CA SER A 297 36.39 -18.80 10.24
C SER A 297 36.75 -17.45 10.86
N ILE A 298 35.82 -16.86 11.61
CA ILE A 298 36.02 -15.71 12.50
C ILE A 298 36.46 -16.25 13.86
N PRO A 299 37.43 -15.64 14.57
CA PRO A 299 37.80 -16.11 15.92
C PRO A 299 36.64 -16.00 16.91
N TYR A 300 36.60 -16.90 17.89
CA TYR A 300 35.56 -16.87 18.93
C TYR A 300 35.73 -15.64 19.84
N VAL A 301 34.63 -14.93 20.07
CA VAL A 301 34.51 -13.86 21.07
C VAL A 301 33.60 -14.38 22.20
N PRO A 302 33.96 -14.17 23.49
CA PRO A 302 33.06 -14.42 24.62
C PRO A 302 31.74 -13.64 24.50
N ASN A 303 30.69 -14.05 25.22
CA ASN A 303 29.42 -13.31 25.22
C ASN A 303 29.51 -11.94 25.91
N HIS A 304 30.49 -11.78 26.81
CA HIS A 304 30.71 -10.61 27.66
C HIS A 304 32.19 -10.26 27.60
N LEU A 305 32.51 -8.98 27.41
CA LEU A 305 33.87 -8.45 27.42
C LEU A 305 33.93 -7.24 28.35
N TYR A 306 34.86 -7.26 29.31
CA TYR A 306 34.95 -6.26 30.37
C TYR A 306 35.87 -5.08 30.04
N ASP A 307 36.87 -5.33 29.20
CA ASP A 307 37.76 -4.31 28.67
C ASP A 307 37.18 -3.67 27.40
N ILE A 308 37.46 -2.38 27.20
CA ILE A 308 37.13 -1.66 25.96
C ILE A 308 37.89 -2.32 24.79
N PRO A 309 37.22 -2.75 23.69
CA PRO A 309 37.85 -3.56 22.64
C PRO A 309 39.04 -2.91 21.92
N LYS A 310 39.01 -1.57 21.80
CA LYS A 310 39.98 -0.77 21.04
C LYS A 310 39.93 0.68 21.53
N ASP A 311 41.08 1.32 21.68
CA ASP A 311 41.19 2.71 22.13
C ASP A 311 40.96 3.65 20.93
N ILE A 312 39.71 4.11 20.76
CA ILE A 312 39.20 4.99 19.70
C ILE A 312 38.04 5.82 20.28
N THR A 313 37.74 7.02 19.77
CA THR A 313 36.60 7.79 20.32
C THR A 313 35.25 7.10 20.01
N PRO A 314 34.18 7.41 20.77
CA PRO A 314 32.88 6.78 20.57
C PRO A 314 32.28 7.01 19.19
N ALA A 315 32.38 8.24 18.65
CA ALA A 315 31.90 8.53 17.30
C ALA A 315 32.66 7.73 16.22
N ILE A 316 34.00 7.62 16.34
CA ILE A 316 34.81 6.75 15.48
C ILE A 316 34.41 5.28 15.63
N MET A 317 34.00 4.84 16.83
CA MET A 317 33.51 3.49 17.08
C MET A 317 32.19 3.22 16.34
N THR A 318 31.20 4.13 16.40
CA THR A 318 29.92 3.94 15.70
C THR A 318 30.10 3.84 14.19
N ASP A 319 30.76 4.81 13.55
CA ASP A 319 31.01 4.75 12.10
C ASP A 319 31.87 3.54 11.72
N LYS A 320 33.09 3.40 12.27
CA LYS A 320 34.09 2.45 11.76
C LYS A 320 33.80 0.99 12.12
N ILE A 321 32.97 0.72 13.13
CA ILE A 321 32.58 -0.64 13.57
C ILE A 321 31.15 -0.98 13.13
N TYR A 322 30.18 -0.17 13.55
CA TYR A 322 28.76 -0.45 13.32
C TYR A 322 28.32 -0.08 11.90
N HIS A 323 28.98 0.91 11.26
CA HIS A 323 28.59 1.46 9.95
C HIS A 323 27.12 1.93 9.94
N ASP A 324 26.67 2.44 11.08
CA ASP A 324 25.42 3.17 11.24
C ASP A 324 25.73 4.68 11.16
N TYR A 325 24.70 5.49 10.96
CA TYR A 325 24.80 6.97 10.94
C TYR A 325 25.22 7.49 12.32
N ILE A 326 26.01 8.56 12.36
CA ILE A 326 26.49 9.17 13.61
C ILE A 326 25.31 9.80 14.35
N ALA A 327 25.00 9.28 15.52
CA ALA A 327 23.77 9.61 16.22
C ALA A 327 23.94 10.82 17.16
N SER A 328 22.81 11.39 17.62
CA SER A 328 22.75 12.39 18.69
C SER A 328 23.58 11.96 19.92
N GLU A 329 23.56 10.65 20.20
CA GLU A 329 24.27 9.98 21.28
C GLU A 329 25.80 9.95 21.09
N ASP A 330 26.32 10.05 19.86
CA ASP A 330 27.77 10.10 19.57
C ASP A 330 28.34 11.51 19.78
N VAL A 331 27.60 12.54 19.38
CA VAL A 331 27.88 13.95 19.73
C VAL A 331 27.91 14.07 21.26
N GLY A 332 26.88 13.50 21.92
CA GLY A 332 26.78 13.47 23.37
C GLY A 332 27.95 12.73 24.04
N ALA A 333 28.29 11.53 23.55
CA ALA A 333 29.43 10.76 24.04
C ALA A 333 30.77 11.49 23.88
N THR A 334 30.95 12.24 22.80
CA THR A 334 32.18 13.02 22.55
C THR A 334 32.32 14.16 23.56
N LEU A 335 31.24 14.91 23.86
CA LEU A 335 31.27 15.95 24.89
C LEU A 335 31.51 15.36 26.30
N LEU A 336 31.00 14.17 26.59
CA LEU A 336 31.32 13.43 27.83
C LEU A 336 32.78 12.96 27.87
N ASP A 337 33.38 12.61 26.73
CA ASP A 337 34.82 12.29 26.67
C ASP A 337 35.69 13.51 26.94
N LEU A 338 35.29 14.69 26.47
CA LEU A 338 35.92 15.97 26.80
C LEU A 338 35.81 16.33 28.29
N VAL A 339 34.73 15.90 28.97
CA VAL A 339 34.61 15.99 30.44
C VAL A 339 35.54 15.00 31.14
N ARG A 340 35.65 13.76 30.65
CA ARG A 340 36.61 12.75 31.16
C ARG A 340 38.07 13.20 30.99
N LYS A 341 38.40 13.81 29.84
CA LYS A 341 39.69 14.45 29.51
C LYS A 341 39.96 15.72 30.31
N LYS A 342 38.96 16.25 31.03
CA LYS A 342 39.02 17.45 31.90
C LYS A 342 39.21 18.76 31.13
N CYS A 343 38.92 18.73 29.83
CA CYS A 343 38.86 19.90 28.96
C CYS A 343 37.57 20.69 29.22
N VAL A 344 36.45 19.97 29.39
CA VAL A 344 35.11 20.52 29.65
C VAL A 344 34.66 20.16 31.08
N ARG A 345 33.78 20.98 31.66
CA ARG A 345 33.11 20.73 32.94
C ARG A 345 31.61 20.94 32.84
N ILE A 346 30.84 19.98 33.36
CA ILE A 346 29.41 20.10 33.62
C ILE A 346 29.17 21.05 34.81
N ILE A 347 28.16 21.91 34.68
CA ILE A 347 27.64 22.85 35.68
C ILE A 347 26.13 22.61 35.82
N ASP A 348 25.65 22.62 37.05
CA ASP A 348 24.22 22.74 37.40
C ASP A 348 23.86 24.21 37.63
N GLY A 349 22.69 24.65 37.14
CA GLY A 349 22.31 26.06 37.06
C GLY A 349 20.80 26.29 37.00
N ARG A 350 20.38 27.56 36.98
CA ARG A 350 18.95 27.92 36.97
C ARG A 350 18.22 27.64 35.66
N ASN A 351 18.96 27.35 34.60
CA ASN A 351 18.50 26.97 33.27
C ASN A 351 18.84 25.50 32.98
N GLY A 352 18.83 24.66 34.03
CA GLY A 352 19.28 23.28 33.95
C GLY A 352 20.79 23.15 33.80
N TYR A 353 21.22 22.08 33.14
CA TYR A 353 22.63 21.73 32.98
C TYR A 353 23.31 22.50 31.84
N GLY A 354 24.58 22.81 32.04
CA GLY A 354 25.43 23.45 31.03
C GLY A 354 26.90 23.08 31.15
N PHE A 355 27.68 23.53 30.18
CA PHE A 355 29.09 23.17 30.00
C PHE A 355 29.98 24.41 30.02
N THR A 356 31.21 24.26 30.49
CA THR A 356 32.23 25.31 30.45
C THR A 356 33.58 24.71 30.05
N LEU A 357 34.33 25.43 29.20
CA LEU A 357 35.69 25.06 28.82
C LEU A 357 36.65 25.43 29.97
N VAL A 358 37.39 24.45 30.48
CA VAL A 358 38.26 24.58 31.67
C VAL A 358 39.73 24.75 31.28
N LYS A 359 40.15 24.12 30.19
CA LYS A 359 41.52 24.19 29.66
C LYS A 359 41.50 23.93 28.16
N GLU A 360 42.31 24.67 27.41
CA GLU A 360 42.71 24.25 26.06
C GLU A 360 43.42 22.87 26.14
N PRO A 361 43.05 21.91 25.28
CA PRO A 361 43.53 20.53 25.35
C PRO A 361 44.97 20.38 24.84
N ASP A 362 45.73 19.43 25.41
CA ASP A 362 47.11 19.15 24.94
C ASP A 362 47.14 18.28 23.68
N THR A 363 46.09 17.49 23.45
CA THR A 363 45.87 16.62 22.28
C THR A 363 44.37 16.33 22.13
N LEU A 364 43.80 16.57 20.96
CA LEU A 364 42.46 16.11 20.56
C LEU A 364 42.51 15.36 19.22
N TYR A 365 41.38 14.77 18.85
CA TYR A 365 41.08 14.41 17.46
C TYR A 365 40.23 15.52 16.82
N GLU A 366 40.30 15.62 15.49
CA GLU A 366 39.71 16.70 14.68
C GLU A 366 38.21 16.93 14.93
N HIS A 367 37.41 15.86 15.03
CA HIS A 367 35.98 15.96 15.39
C HIS A 367 35.73 16.52 16.80
N GLU A 368 36.66 16.35 17.73
CA GLU A 368 36.56 16.95 19.07
C GLU A 368 36.90 18.44 19.06
N GLU A 369 37.79 18.88 18.15
CA GLU A 369 38.10 20.30 17.93
C GLU A 369 36.91 21.02 17.28
N VAL A 370 36.35 20.44 16.21
CA VAL A 370 35.11 20.93 15.56
C VAL A 370 33.96 21.05 16.55
N LEU A 371 33.75 20.05 17.41
CA LEU A 371 32.67 20.08 18.41
C LEU A 371 32.91 21.13 19.51
N ILE A 372 34.16 21.41 19.88
CA ILE A 372 34.48 22.48 20.83
C ILE A 372 34.23 23.85 20.21
N ASP A 373 34.67 24.09 18.98
CA ASP A 373 34.45 25.38 18.31
C ASP A 373 32.95 25.64 18.12
N PHE A 374 32.19 24.66 17.63
CA PHE A 374 30.75 24.79 17.46
C PHE A 374 30.02 25.10 18.78
N ILE A 375 30.28 24.33 19.85
CA ILE A 375 29.58 24.53 21.14
C ILE A 375 30.03 25.81 21.85
N PHE A 376 31.34 26.08 21.95
CA PHE A 376 31.85 27.15 22.82
C PHE A 376 32.08 28.48 22.10
N ASN A 377 32.39 28.47 20.81
CA ASN A 377 32.57 29.70 20.02
C ASN A 377 31.27 30.10 19.30
N ASP A 378 30.68 29.23 18.49
CA ASP A 378 29.53 29.59 17.64
C ASP A 378 28.19 29.66 18.41
N ILE A 379 27.83 28.60 19.14
CA ILE A 379 26.65 28.59 20.04
C ILE A 379 26.92 29.47 21.27
N GLY A 380 28.12 29.33 21.85
CA GLY A 380 28.50 30.03 23.07
C GLY A 380 28.54 31.56 22.92
N ARG A 381 28.86 32.11 21.75
CA ARG A 381 28.85 33.56 21.46
C ARG A 381 29.61 34.41 22.52
N GLY A 382 30.64 33.84 23.14
CA GLY A 382 31.42 34.47 24.22
C GLY A 382 30.85 34.32 25.65
N LYS A 383 29.77 33.54 25.86
CA LYS A 383 29.31 33.11 27.19
C LYS A 383 30.38 32.22 27.86
N SER A 384 30.55 32.34 29.17
CA SER A 384 31.46 31.46 29.93
C SER A 384 30.88 30.09 30.27
N VAL A 385 29.58 29.89 30.04
CA VAL A 385 28.83 28.64 30.22
C VAL A 385 27.82 28.55 29.08
N VAL A 386 27.69 27.37 28.47
CA VAL A 386 26.71 27.06 27.41
C VAL A 386 25.74 26.03 27.97
N TYR A 387 24.46 26.38 28.08
CA TYR A 387 23.40 25.49 28.59
C TYR A 387 22.85 24.59 27.49
N LEU A 388 22.15 23.53 27.86
CA LEU A 388 21.43 22.70 26.89
C LEU A 388 20.35 23.50 26.13
N GLU A 389 19.68 24.43 26.83
CA GLU A 389 18.74 25.39 26.27
C GLU A 389 19.41 26.24 25.16
N ASP A 390 20.67 26.67 25.35
CA ASP A 390 21.41 27.44 24.33
C ASP A 390 21.64 26.66 23.02
N ILE A 391 21.74 25.32 23.09
CA ILE A 391 21.94 24.45 21.92
C ILE A 391 20.62 24.25 21.17
N GLN A 392 19.50 24.09 21.89
CA GLN A 392 18.15 24.00 21.32
C GLN A 392 17.78 25.32 20.62
N ASP A 393 17.91 26.46 21.33
CA ASP A 393 17.66 27.80 20.81
C ASP A 393 18.44 28.06 19.51
N TYR A 394 19.70 27.61 19.44
CA TYR A 394 20.54 27.81 18.25
C TYR A 394 20.09 26.95 17.07
N ALA A 395 19.66 25.71 17.30
CA ALA A 395 19.13 24.84 16.23
C ALA A 395 17.83 25.41 15.64
N ASP A 396 16.98 25.99 16.48
CA ASP A 396 15.74 26.67 16.07
C ASP A 396 16.02 28.03 15.38
N GLU A 397 16.99 28.83 15.85
CA GLU A 397 17.39 30.10 15.21
C GLU A 397 18.10 29.88 13.86
N HIS A 398 18.96 28.85 13.75
CA HIS A 398 19.93 28.67 12.67
C HIS A 398 20.06 27.21 12.16
N PRO A 399 18.98 26.58 11.69
CA PRO A 399 18.98 25.16 11.31
C PRO A 399 19.94 24.82 10.15
N GLU A 400 20.19 25.76 9.22
CA GLU A 400 21.17 25.55 8.14
C GLU A 400 22.61 25.43 8.70
N PHE A 401 23.06 26.40 9.51
CA PHE A 401 24.41 26.38 10.10
C PHE A 401 24.56 25.26 11.15
N TYR A 402 23.50 24.92 11.87
CA TYR A 402 23.48 23.79 12.79
C TYR A 402 23.74 22.47 12.03
N ASN A 403 23.02 22.24 10.91
CA ASN A 403 23.25 21.08 10.05
C ASN A 403 24.66 21.08 9.45
N ASP A 404 25.11 22.20 8.85
CA ASP A 404 26.47 22.33 8.30
C ASP A 404 27.55 21.98 9.34
N SER A 405 27.33 22.31 10.62
CA SER A 405 28.26 22.02 11.72
C SER A 405 28.20 20.56 12.19
N MET A 406 27.05 19.90 12.08
CA MET A 406 26.93 18.45 12.32
C MET A 406 27.51 17.64 11.16
N ASP A 407 27.35 18.10 9.92
CA ASP A 407 28.00 17.51 8.74
C ASP A 407 29.53 17.63 8.85
N LEU A 408 30.07 18.79 9.28
CA LEU A 408 31.51 18.95 9.56
C LEU A 408 32.02 18.04 10.69
N PHE A 409 31.20 17.80 11.72
CA PHE A 409 31.53 16.84 12.78
C PHE A 409 31.54 15.40 12.25
N GLU A 410 30.57 15.02 11.41
CA GLU A 410 30.54 13.71 10.76
C GLU A 410 31.73 13.51 9.82
N ASP A 411 32.04 14.47 8.93
CA ASP A 411 33.21 14.41 8.04
C ASP A 411 34.51 14.23 8.84
N ALA A 412 34.72 14.96 9.94
CA ALA A 412 35.89 14.84 10.80
C ALA A 412 35.98 13.50 11.58
N VAL A 413 34.88 12.74 11.70
CA VAL A 413 34.87 11.34 12.15
C VAL A 413 35.13 10.39 10.97
N GLN A 414 34.57 10.69 9.80
CA GLN A 414 34.72 9.89 8.58
C GLN A 414 36.15 9.92 8.03
N GLU A 415 36.87 11.04 8.09
CA GLU A 415 38.27 11.14 7.62
C GLU A 415 39.28 10.41 8.54
N TYR A 416 38.90 10.04 9.78
CA TYR A 416 39.82 9.40 10.72
C TYR A 416 40.49 8.13 10.14
N PRO A 417 41.84 8.01 10.16
CA PRO A 417 42.59 6.99 9.43
C PRO A 417 42.43 5.58 10.02
N PHE A 418 41.38 4.87 9.61
CA PHE A 418 41.02 3.54 10.09
C PHE A 418 41.24 2.46 9.00
N GLU A 419 42.50 2.14 8.72
CA GLU A 419 42.82 1.06 7.77
C GLU A 419 42.64 -0.34 8.39
N TYR A 420 41.94 -1.22 7.65
CA TYR A 420 41.87 -2.65 7.93
C TYR A 420 42.88 -3.40 7.05
N THR A 421 43.80 -4.16 7.66
CA THR A 421 44.89 -4.82 6.94
C THR A 421 44.45 -6.02 6.09
N ASP A 422 43.32 -6.65 6.42
CA ASP A 422 42.70 -7.74 5.65
C ASP A 422 41.86 -7.17 4.49
N THR A 423 42.25 -7.43 3.24
CA THR A 423 41.52 -6.91 2.07
C THR A 423 40.10 -7.45 1.99
N LYS A 424 39.09 -6.59 1.74
CA LYS A 424 37.69 -6.99 1.49
C LYS A 424 37.63 -8.15 0.49
N THR A 425 37.11 -9.31 0.91
CA THR A 425 37.31 -10.57 0.21
C THR A 425 36.73 -10.55 -1.20
N ARG A 426 37.60 -10.55 -2.22
CA ARG A 426 37.24 -10.51 -3.67
C ARG A 426 36.28 -11.62 -4.12
N PHE A 427 36.15 -12.69 -3.32
CA PHE A 427 35.13 -13.73 -3.44
C PHE A 427 33.69 -13.18 -3.45
N SER A 428 33.40 -12.04 -2.81
CA SER A 428 32.07 -11.43 -2.85
C SER A 428 31.78 -10.81 -4.23
N SER A 429 32.59 -9.84 -4.67
CA SER A 429 32.31 -9.05 -5.88
C SER A 429 32.40 -9.85 -7.17
N ALA A 430 33.36 -10.78 -7.30
CA ALA A 430 33.45 -11.61 -8.51
C ALA A 430 32.23 -12.53 -8.67
N TYR A 431 31.73 -13.13 -7.57
CA TYR A 431 30.55 -14.01 -7.63
C TYR A 431 29.24 -13.23 -7.78
N THR A 432 29.09 -12.04 -7.22
CA THR A 432 27.90 -11.20 -7.49
C THR A 432 27.88 -10.72 -8.93
N VAL A 433 29.02 -10.32 -9.51
CA VAL A 433 29.11 -9.97 -10.94
C VAL A 433 28.80 -11.18 -11.84
N ILE A 434 29.36 -12.37 -11.57
CA ILE A 434 29.10 -13.58 -12.36
C ILE A 434 27.64 -14.03 -12.25
N SER A 435 27.05 -14.04 -11.05
CA SER A 435 25.63 -14.43 -10.87
C SER A 435 24.68 -13.42 -11.52
N ASN A 436 24.94 -12.11 -11.39
CA ASN A 436 24.18 -11.08 -12.09
C ASN A 436 24.33 -11.21 -13.62
N ALA A 437 25.54 -11.49 -14.13
CA ALA A 437 25.77 -11.71 -15.56
C ALA A 437 25.02 -12.94 -16.09
N ILE A 438 24.97 -14.04 -15.33
CA ILE A 438 24.17 -15.22 -15.70
C ILE A 438 22.67 -14.87 -15.74
N VAL A 439 22.16 -14.12 -14.77
CA VAL A 439 20.76 -13.65 -14.75
C VAL A 439 20.46 -12.73 -15.94
N VAL A 440 21.36 -11.81 -16.30
CA VAL A 440 21.23 -10.94 -17.49
C VAL A 440 21.28 -11.75 -18.78
N CYS A 441 22.16 -12.75 -18.90
CA CYS A 441 22.21 -13.64 -20.06
C CYS A 441 20.92 -14.48 -20.20
N VAL A 442 20.33 -14.93 -19.08
CA VAL A 442 19.02 -15.61 -19.08
C VAL A 442 17.90 -14.66 -19.51
N LEU A 443 17.87 -13.42 -18.99
CA LEU A 443 16.95 -12.37 -19.42
C LEU A 443 17.07 -12.03 -20.92
N ALA A 444 18.30 -11.96 -21.44
CA ALA A 444 18.54 -11.72 -22.86
C ALA A 444 18.07 -12.90 -23.74
N ALA A 445 18.33 -14.14 -23.30
CA ALA A 445 17.88 -15.34 -24.01
C ALA A 445 16.34 -15.46 -23.99
N THR A 446 15.68 -15.16 -22.87
CA THR A 446 14.21 -15.19 -22.80
C THR A 446 13.58 -14.05 -23.61
N LEU A 447 14.17 -12.85 -23.61
CA LEU A 447 13.77 -11.76 -24.52
C LEU A 447 13.85 -12.19 -25.98
N PHE A 448 14.98 -12.76 -26.41
CA PHE A 448 15.19 -13.24 -27.78
C PHE A 448 14.19 -14.31 -28.23
N ILE A 449 13.75 -15.19 -27.32
CA ILE A 449 12.71 -16.20 -27.57
C ILE A 449 11.30 -15.59 -27.53
N SER A 450 11.07 -14.60 -26.66
CA SER A 450 9.75 -13.98 -26.44
C SER A 450 9.23 -13.15 -27.61
N LEU A 451 10.08 -12.75 -28.55
CA LEU A 451 9.72 -11.92 -29.72
C LEU A 451 8.67 -12.54 -30.67
N LYS A 452 8.21 -13.77 -30.42
CA LYS A 452 7.09 -14.43 -31.11
C LYS A 452 5.85 -14.74 -30.25
N TYR A 453 5.92 -14.68 -28.92
CA TYR A 453 4.81 -15.11 -28.05
C TYR A 453 4.62 -14.25 -26.80
N LEU A 454 3.38 -13.79 -26.62
CA LEU A 454 2.94 -12.80 -25.64
C LEU A 454 2.83 -13.41 -24.23
N LEU A 455 3.76 -13.06 -23.33
CA LEU A 455 3.73 -13.42 -21.90
C LEU A 455 4.33 -12.32 -21.00
N PHE A 456 3.58 -11.25 -20.72
CA PHE A 456 3.94 -10.24 -19.70
C PHE A 456 4.25 -10.88 -18.34
N GLY A 457 3.50 -11.92 -17.94
CA GLY A 457 3.72 -12.65 -16.70
C GLY A 457 5.08 -13.37 -16.62
N PHE A 458 5.65 -13.81 -17.74
CA PHE A 458 6.97 -14.47 -17.73
C PHE A 458 8.10 -13.45 -17.53
N VAL A 459 7.99 -12.27 -18.16
CA VAL A 459 8.94 -11.16 -17.94
C VAL A 459 8.89 -10.71 -16.47
N GLY A 460 7.69 -10.48 -15.93
CA GLY A 460 7.50 -10.13 -14.50
C GLY A 460 8.05 -11.20 -13.55
N PHE A 461 7.86 -12.49 -13.87
CA PHE A 461 8.40 -13.59 -13.07
C PHE A 461 9.93 -13.64 -13.06
N VAL A 462 10.60 -13.51 -14.22
CA VAL A 462 12.07 -13.51 -14.27
C VAL A 462 12.64 -12.25 -13.59
N LEU A 463 11.95 -11.10 -13.68
CA LEU A 463 12.30 -9.89 -12.94
C LEU A 463 12.21 -10.12 -11.41
N LEU A 464 11.12 -10.71 -10.91
CA LEU A 464 10.98 -11.05 -9.49
C LEU A 464 12.04 -12.07 -9.02
N ALA A 465 12.35 -13.08 -9.84
CA ALA A 465 13.41 -14.04 -9.54
C ALA A 465 14.80 -13.35 -9.50
N SER A 466 15.07 -12.42 -10.42
CA SER A 466 16.30 -11.62 -10.44
C SER A 466 16.41 -10.71 -9.21
N ALA A 467 15.31 -10.07 -8.80
CA ALA A 467 15.25 -9.24 -7.60
C ALA A 467 15.48 -10.09 -6.34
N GLY A 468 14.90 -11.29 -6.28
CA GLY A 468 15.16 -12.27 -5.22
C GLY A 468 16.64 -12.67 -5.12
N VAL A 469 17.29 -12.95 -6.25
CA VAL A 469 18.75 -13.24 -6.28
C VAL A 469 19.57 -12.02 -5.88
N VAL A 470 19.23 -10.81 -6.33
CA VAL A 470 19.92 -9.57 -5.95
C VAL A 470 19.75 -9.25 -4.45
N LEU A 471 18.57 -9.48 -3.87
CA LEU A 471 18.31 -9.31 -2.44
C LEU A 471 19.05 -10.37 -1.61
N LEU A 472 19.04 -11.64 -2.01
CA LEU A 472 19.83 -12.69 -1.37
C LEU A 472 21.33 -12.39 -1.47
N ASN A 473 21.81 -11.93 -2.62
CA ASN A 473 23.19 -11.45 -2.77
C ASN A 473 23.48 -10.25 -1.85
N ARG A 474 22.60 -9.25 -1.73
CA ARG A 474 22.79 -8.11 -0.80
C ARG A 474 22.84 -8.54 0.68
N THR A 475 22.06 -9.54 1.06
CA THR A 475 21.93 -10.03 2.45
C THR A 475 23.05 -11.02 2.83
N PHE A 476 23.51 -11.86 1.91
CA PHE A 476 24.55 -12.88 2.18
C PHE A 476 25.95 -12.52 1.63
N SER A 477 26.10 -11.39 0.93
CA SER A 477 27.43 -10.86 0.60
C SER A 477 28.20 -10.52 1.86
N VAL A 478 29.42 -11.04 1.95
CA VAL A 478 30.40 -10.66 2.96
C VAL A 478 30.88 -9.23 2.66
N LYS A 479 30.18 -8.25 3.24
CA LYS A 479 30.52 -6.81 3.15
C LYS A 479 31.73 -6.45 4.02
N ARG A 480 31.84 -7.11 5.18
CA ARG A 480 32.87 -6.89 6.20
C ARG A 480 34.06 -7.86 6.00
N THR A 481 35.27 -7.41 6.27
CA THR A 481 36.47 -8.26 6.37
C THR A 481 36.35 -9.21 7.57
N LYS A 482 37.25 -10.19 7.71
CA LYS A 482 37.23 -11.04 8.91
C LYS A 482 37.53 -10.24 10.18
N GLN A 483 38.43 -9.27 10.07
CA GLN A 483 38.79 -8.35 11.13
C GLN A 483 37.59 -7.47 11.52
N GLN A 484 36.87 -6.90 10.55
CA GLN A 484 35.68 -6.08 10.79
C GLN A 484 34.55 -6.83 11.53
N GLU A 485 34.23 -8.06 11.11
CA GLU A 485 33.19 -8.86 11.80
C GLU A 485 33.67 -9.38 13.17
N TYR A 486 34.99 -9.48 13.40
CA TYR A 486 35.57 -9.80 14.72
C TYR A 486 35.53 -8.60 15.66
N GLU A 487 36.00 -7.42 15.24
CA GLU A 487 35.93 -6.18 16.04
C GLU A 487 34.46 -5.85 16.38
N LEU A 488 33.54 -5.96 15.40
CA LEU A 488 32.09 -5.84 15.64
C LEU A 488 31.56 -6.87 16.65
N ALA A 489 32.07 -8.11 16.66
CA ALA A 489 31.67 -9.10 17.66
C ALA A 489 32.19 -8.75 19.06
N GLN A 490 33.39 -8.14 19.18
CA GLN A 490 33.92 -7.65 20.47
C GLN A 490 33.11 -6.46 21.01
N TRP A 491 32.80 -5.46 20.19
CA TRP A 491 31.97 -4.33 20.61
C TRP A 491 30.54 -4.75 20.99
N ASN A 492 29.96 -5.73 20.29
CA ASN A 492 28.69 -6.31 20.72
C ASN A 492 28.80 -7.11 22.04
N ALA A 493 29.90 -7.81 22.32
CA ALA A 493 30.11 -8.48 23.60
C ALA A 493 30.30 -7.49 24.76
N PHE A 494 30.94 -6.34 24.50
CA PHE A 494 31.03 -5.21 25.43
C PHE A 494 29.63 -4.60 25.70
N LYS A 495 28.85 -4.30 24.64
CA LYS A 495 27.45 -3.82 24.78
C LYS A 495 26.54 -4.81 25.52
N GLN A 496 26.72 -6.13 25.34
CA GLN A 496 25.99 -7.13 26.14
C GLN A 496 26.44 -7.15 27.61
N MET A 497 27.72 -6.94 27.92
CA MET A 497 28.18 -6.80 29.32
C MET A 497 27.58 -5.56 30.00
N LEU A 498 27.44 -4.45 29.29
CA LEU A 498 26.78 -3.25 29.81
C LEU A 498 25.30 -3.49 30.16
N LEU A 499 24.57 -4.24 29.33
CA LEU A 499 23.17 -4.59 29.58
C LEU A 499 23.00 -5.65 30.69
N ASP A 500 23.86 -6.66 30.71
CA ASP A 500 23.84 -7.73 31.71
C ASP A 500 24.50 -7.33 33.05
N ILE A 501 24.96 -6.07 33.23
CA ILE A 501 25.58 -5.55 34.46
C ILE A 501 24.74 -5.80 35.72
N SER A 502 23.41 -5.82 35.56
CA SER A 502 22.43 -6.13 36.61
C SER A 502 22.53 -7.56 37.18
N SER A 503 23.24 -8.46 36.50
CA SER A 503 23.50 -9.85 36.89
C SER A 503 24.89 -10.08 37.49
N LEU A 504 25.78 -9.10 37.42
CA LEU A 504 27.12 -9.16 37.98
C LEU A 504 27.12 -8.94 39.50
N ASN A 505 28.04 -9.58 40.21
CA ASN A 505 28.22 -9.39 41.64
C ASN A 505 29.01 -8.11 41.90
N ARG A 506 28.76 -7.45 43.05
CA ARG A 506 29.46 -6.20 43.42
C ARG A 506 30.98 -6.29 43.28
N ALA A 507 31.61 -7.40 43.66
CA ALA A 507 33.06 -7.58 43.56
C ALA A 507 33.59 -7.64 42.11
N GLU A 508 32.75 -8.04 41.15
CA GLU A 508 33.09 -8.04 39.72
C GLU A 508 32.99 -6.60 39.18
N ILE A 509 31.98 -5.85 39.61
CA ILE A 509 31.77 -4.43 39.28
C ILE A 509 32.84 -3.53 39.94
N GLU A 510 33.29 -3.84 41.15
CA GLU A 510 34.39 -3.17 41.88
C GLU A 510 35.77 -3.43 41.24
N SER A 511 35.92 -4.50 40.45
CA SER A 511 37.16 -4.79 39.71
C SER A 511 37.33 -3.93 38.45
N ILE A 512 36.28 -3.22 38.03
CA ILE A 512 36.27 -2.35 36.86
C ILE A 512 36.68 -0.93 37.30
N VAL A 513 37.92 -0.56 36.98
CA VAL A 513 38.62 0.59 37.59
C VAL A 513 38.25 1.95 36.97
N ILE A 514 37.61 1.99 35.79
CA ILE A 514 37.45 3.23 35.00
C ILE A 514 36.01 3.39 34.45
N TRP A 515 35.04 3.51 35.35
CA TRP A 515 33.63 3.70 34.97
C TRP A 515 33.39 4.97 34.13
N ASP A 516 34.18 6.04 34.32
CA ASP A 516 34.03 7.28 33.53
C ASP A 516 34.29 7.04 32.03
N HIS A 517 35.25 6.16 31.72
CA HIS A 517 35.60 5.81 30.34
C HIS A 517 34.56 4.85 29.73
N ILE A 518 34.01 3.94 30.54
CA ILE A 518 33.00 2.99 30.08
C ILE A 518 31.66 3.68 29.81
N LEU A 519 31.25 4.65 30.64
CA LEU A 519 30.01 5.39 30.43
C LEU A 519 30.02 6.22 29.15
N VAL A 520 31.17 6.78 28.76
CA VAL A 520 31.35 7.49 27.48
C VAL A 520 30.98 6.59 26.29
N TYR A 521 31.47 5.35 26.22
CA TYR A 521 31.02 4.40 25.20
C TYR A 521 29.57 3.93 25.42
N ALA A 522 29.11 3.82 26.68
CA ALA A 522 27.73 3.43 26.96
C ALA A 522 26.70 4.44 26.42
N THR A 523 27.05 5.74 26.36
CA THR A 523 26.19 6.79 25.76
C THR A 523 26.05 6.56 24.26
N SER A 524 27.16 6.52 23.53
CA SER A 524 27.20 6.23 22.07
C SER A 524 26.57 4.88 21.73
N LEU A 525 26.77 3.85 22.56
CA LEU A 525 26.12 2.56 22.41
C LEU A 525 24.63 2.57 22.83
N GLY A 526 24.05 3.69 23.27
CA GLY A 526 22.63 3.83 23.62
C GLY A 526 22.19 2.95 24.80
N VAL A 527 23.01 2.85 25.86
CA VAL A 527 22.77 2.05 27.08
C VAL A 527 23.24 2.73 28.38
N ALA A 528 23.62 4.01 28.35
CA ALA A 528 24.16 4.73 29.52
C ALA A 528 23.16 4.84 30.67
N THR A 529 21.89 5.16 30.40
CA THR A 529 20.87 5.37 31.43
C THR A 529 20.63 4.10 32.25
N GLU A 530 20.57 2.93 31.62
CA GLU A 530 20.47 1.64 32.32
C GLU A 530 21.71 1.36 33.17
N VAL A 531 22.92 1.55 32.62
CA VAL A 531 24.18 1.32 33.34
C VAL A 531 24.28 2.23 34.56
N ILE A 532 23.97 3.52 34.43
CA ILE A 532 24.02 4.49 35.53
C ILE A 532 22.97 4.15 36.61
N ALA A 533 21.74 3.81 36.22
CA ALA A 533 20.71 3.38 37.16
C ALA A 533 21.11 2.11 37.94
N HIS A 534 21.83 1.19 37.31
CA HIS A 534 22.40 0.01 37.99
C HIS A 534 23.60 0.35 38.87
N LEU A 535 24.54 1.19 38.43
CA LEU A 535 25.70 1.59 39.22
C LEU A 535 25.30 2.39 40.47
N ASN A 536 24.39 3.35 40.37
CA ASN A 536 23.88 4.12 41.51
C ASN A 536 23.14 3.23 42.54
N ARG A 537 22.56 2.10 42.10
CA ARG A 537 21.98 1.08 42.99
C ARG A 537 23.03 0.20 43.67
N VAL A 538 24.17 -0.05 43.02
CA VAL A 538 25.27 -0.85 43.56
C VAL A 538 26.17 -0.01 44.48
N PHE A 539 26.36 1.28 44.19
CA PHE A 539 27.23 2.22 44.90
C PHE A 539 26.46 3.45 45.43
N PRO A 540 25.55 3.29 46.42
CA PRO A 540 24.80 4.42 47.00
C PRO A 540 25.67 5.42 47.77
N GLU A 541 26.91 5.06 48.11
CA GLU A 541 27.91 5.94 48.72
C GLU A 541 28.68 6.79 47.67
N GLY A 542 28.38 6.62 46.38
CA GLY A 542 29.08 7.24 45.26
C GLY A 542 29.99 6.29 44.47
N ILE A 543 30.08 6.50 43.16
CA ILE A 543 30.86 5.66 42.23
C ILE A 543 32.33 6.14 42.18
N PRO A 544 33.32 5.25 42.24
CA PRO A 544 34.73 5.62 42.07
C PRO A 544 34.98 6.27 40.70
N SER A 545 35.54 7.49 40.70
CA SER A 545 35.73 8.28 39.48
C SER A 545 37.14 8.86 39.36
N THR A 546 37.60 8.99 38.12
CA THR A 546 38.91 9.53 37.73
C THR A 546 38.82 10.99 37.29
N ILE A 547 37.62 11.52 37.01
CA ILE A 547 37.33 12.92 36.69
C ILE A 547 37.95 13.85 37.76
N GLY A 548 37.83 13.49 39.04
CA GLY A 548 38.59 14.10 40.13
C GLY A 548 38.18 15.53 40.52
N ASN A 549 37.06 16.05 39.98
CA ASN A 549 36.44 17.28 40.44
C ASN A 549 35.17 16.96 41.25
N PRO A 550 35.13 17.25 42.57
CA PRO A 550 33.95 17.02 43.42
C PRO A 550 32.65 17.67 42.95
N SER A 551 32.70 18.74 42.13
CA SER A 551 31.50 19.38 41.59
C SER A 551 30.99 18.77 40.27
N THR A 552 31.78 17.90 39.62
CA THR A 552 31.46 17.35 38.29
C THR A 552 31.19 15.86 38.33
N THR A 553 31.89 15.11 39.20
CA THR A 553 31.60 13.69 39.43
C THR A 553 30.12 13.42 39.72
N PRO A 554 29.42 14.14 40.62
CA PRO A 554 28.01 13.84 40.91
C PRO A 554 27.07 14.03 39.71
N LEU A 555 27.35 15.02 38.85
CA LEU A 555 26.55 15.32 37.66
C LEU A 555 26.81 14.30 36.53
N PHE A 556 28.07 13.90 36.34
CA PHE A 556 28.45 12.90 35.33
C PHE A 556 27.83 11.52 35.57
N TYR A 557 27.52 11.18 36.83
CA TYR A 557 26.85 9.93 37.21
C TYR A 557 25.36 10.11 37.50
N ASP A 558 24.76 11.24 37.13
CA ASP A 558 23.32 11.44 37.25
C ASP A 558 22.57 11.01 35.98
N HIS A 559 21.58 10.14 36.19
CA HIS A 559 20.64 9.69 35.18
C HIS A 559 19.68 10.78 34.67
N ILE A 560 19.38 11.82 35.45
CA ILE A 560 18.52 12.92 35.00
C ILE A 560 19.31 13.78 34.00
N PHE A 561 20.52 14.22 34.38
CA PHE A 561 21.46 14.86 33.46
C PHE A 561 21.60 14.11 32.13
N MET A 562 21.87 12.80 32.14
CA MET A 562 22.02 12.03 30.89
C MET A 562 20.75 11.97 30.03
N ASN A 563 19.56 11.89 30.65
CA ASN A 563 18.30 11.88 29.93
C ASN A 563 18.01 13.25 29.30
N ASP A 564 18.10 14.32 30.10
CA ASP A 564 17.85 15.71 29.68
C ASP A 564 18.85 16.15 28.58
N PHE A 565 20.10 15.69 28.69
CA PHE A 565 21.15 15.87 27.70
C PHE A 565 20.83 15.15 26.39
N THR A 566 20.45 13.86 26.46
CA THR A 566 20.12 13.06 25.27
C THR A 566 18.84 13.55 24.59
N SER A 567 17.84 14.02 25.33
CA SER A 567 16.64 14.61 24.73
C SER A 567 16.94 15.93 24.02
N SER A 568 17.77 16.80 24.61
CA SER A 568 18.09 18.12 24.04
C SER A 568 18.76 18.04 22.67
N ILE A 569 19.74 17.15 22.49
CA ILE A 569 20.42 16.97 21.20
C ILE A 569 19.49 16.32 20.17
N ASN A 570 18.65 15.36 20.59
CA ASN A 570 17.66 14.75 19.70
C ASN A 570 16.58 15.75 19.26
N GLU A 571 16.10 16.63 20.14
CA GLU A 571 15.10 17.65 19.83
C GLU A 571 15.63 18.63 18.77
N ALA A 572 16.81 19.20 18.99
CA ALA A 572 17.53 20.05 18.04
C ALA A 572 17.69 19.38 16.65
N ASN A 573 18.17 18.13 16.62
CA ASN A 573 18.30 17.35 15.38
C ASN A 573 16.95 17.10 14.68
N THR A 574 15.85 16.93 15.43
CA THR A 574 14.52 16.70 14.82
C THR A 574 13.87 17.96 14.25
N THR A 575 14.05 19.14 14.87
CA THR A 575 13.53 20.39 14.30
C THR A 575 14.14 20.66 12.93
N ALA A 576 15.47 20.59 12.83
CA ALA A 576 16.22 20.89 11.62
C ALA A 576 15.89 19.94 10.43
N ALA A 577 15.50 18.69 10.71
CA ALA A 577 15.19 17.69 9.68
C ALA A 577 13.76 17.78 9.09
N SER A 578 12.84 18.51 9.74
CA SER A 578 11.38 18.35 9.56
C SER A 578 10.78 18.86 8.22
N ILE A 579 11.57 19.53 7.37
CA ILE A 579 11.08 20.41 6.30
C ILE A 579 10.78 19.68 4.95
N ASN A 580 11.15 18.41 4.78
CA ASN A 580 11.53 17.87 3.45
C ASN A 580 10.68 16.76 2.76
N SER A 581 9.37 16.55 2.99
CA SER A 581 8.60 15.54 2.19
C SER A 581 7.05 15.67 2.07
N HIS A 582 6.48 15.37 0.87
CA HIS A 582 5.01 15.28 0.55
C HIS A 582 4.72 14.50 -0.80
N GLY A 583 3.59 13.74 -0.93
CA GLY A 583 3.02 13.10 -2.16
C GLY A 583 2.63 11.58 -2.02
N GLU A 584 1.70 10.86 -2.71
CA GLU A 584 0.82 10.93 -3.93
C GLU A 584 1.30 10.20 -5.23
N GLY A 585 0.48 9.47 -6.04
CA GLY A 585 -0.93 9.01 -5.92
C GLY A 585 -1.55 8.29 -7.19
N GLY A 586 -2.50 7.34 -7.02
CA GLY A 586 -3.44 6.75 -8.04
C GLY A 586 -2.93 5.70 -9.09
N SER A 587 -3.70 5.13 -10.07
CA SER A 587 -5.15 4.77 -10.25
C SER A 587 -5.42 4.05 -11.63
N PHE A 588 -6.39 3.10 -11.78
CA PHE A 588 -6.69 2.37 -13.07
C PHE A 588 -8.15 1.85 -13.31
N SER A 589 -8.56 1.58 -14.58
CA SER A 589 -9.93 1.12 -15.02
C SER A 589 -10.00 0.38 -16.39
N SER A 590 -11.18 -0.09 -16.87
CA SER A 590 -11.37 -0.79 -18.18
C SER A 590 -12.79 -0.62 -18.84
N GLY A 591 -13.00 -1.11 -20.09
CA GLY A 591 -13.94 -0.52 -21.10
C GLY A 591 -15.27 -1.23 -21.52
N SER A 592 -15.82 -0.84 -22.69
CA SER A 592 -17.21 -1.14 -23.15
C SER A 592 -17.43 -1.16 -24.68
N SER A 593 -18.59 -1.67 -25.13
CA SER A 593 -18.99 -1.95 -26.54
C SER A 593 -19.67 -0.80 -27.31
N GLY A 594 -19.37 0.47 -27.00
CA GLY A 594 -19.81 1.63 -27.80
C GLY A 594 -21.29 2.04 -27.72
N GLY A 595 -22.24 1.11 -27.49
CA GLY A 595 -23.67 1.42 -27.40
C GLY A 595 -23.98 2.50 -26.38
N PHE A 596 -24.90 3.40 -26.71
CA PHE A 596 -25.21 4.63 -25.97
C PHE A 596 -25.49 4.38 -24.46
N GLY A 597 -25.28 5.41 -23.65
CA GLY A 597 -25.50 5.35 -22.20
C GLY A 597 -26.97 5.10 -21.83
N GLY A 598 -27.23 4.74 -20.57
CA GLY A 598 -28.59 4.59 -20.04
C GLY A 598 -28.97 3.17 -19.65
N GLY A 599 -29.05 2.93 -18.35
CA GLY A 599 -29.54 1.72 -17.68
C GLY A 599 -29.78 1.94 -16.18
N SER A 600 -30.25 0.91 -15.49
CA SER A 600 -30.44 0.93 -14.04
C SER A 600 -29.19 0.50 -13.27
N SER A 601 -29.09 0.87 -11.98
CA SER A 601 -28.06 0.38 -11.05
C SER A 601 -28.53 0.48 -9.61
N MET A 602 -28.09 -0.43 -8.73
CA MET A 602 -28.56 -0.49 -7.34
C MET A 602 -27.49 -0.97 -6.35
N GLY A 603 -27.69 -0.63 -5.08
CA GLY A 603 -26.96 -1.10 -3.90
C GLY A 603 -27.85 -1.01 -2.64
N GLY A 604 -27.48 -1.70 -1.56
CA GLY A 604 -28.24 -1.69 -0.29
C GLY A 604 -27.61 -0.78 0.78
N PHE A 605 -28.40 -0.32 1.76
CA PHE A 605 -27.94 0.45 2.94
C PHE A 605 -28.75 0.14 4.19
#